data_AF-A0A967G301-F1
#
_entry.id   AF-A0A967G301-F1
#
_cell.length_a   1.000
_cell.length_b   1.000
_cell.length_c   1.000
_cell.angle_alpha   90.00
_cell.angle_beta   90.00
_cell.angle_gamma   90.00
#
_symmetry.space_group_name_H-M   'P 1'
#
loop_
_entity.id
_entity.type
_entity.pdbx_description
1 polymer ?
#
loop_
_entity_poly.entity_id
_entity_poly.type
_entity_poly.pdbx_seq_one_letter_code
_entity_poly.pdbx_strand_id
1 'polypeptide(L)'
;MNVKVKAGEAIAEVPLLDLKAQYAPLRTEIESVIREVCDRQIFVMGPNVTELEKSVSKYCGAAHGIGVSSGTDALLVALMALDVGPGDEVI
;
A
#
# COMPACT_ATOMS: atom_id res chain seq x y z
N MET A 1 18.07 20.35 22.38
CA MET A 1 19.35 19.86 21.81
C MET A 1 19.71 20.82 20.69
N ASN A 2 20.65 21.73 20.94
CA ASN A 2 20.97 22.84 20.02
C ASN A 2 21.85 22.32 18.87
N VAL A 3 21.27 22.19 17.68
CA VAL A 3 22.03 21.92 16.45
C VAL A 3 22.77 23.21 16.08
N LYS A 4 24.07 23.25 16.36
CA LYS A 4 24.97 24.29 15.82
C LYS A 4 25.27 23.92 14.37
N VAL A 5 24.62 24.59 13.42
CA VAL A 5 24.96 24.47 11.99
C VAL A 5 26.23 25.30 11.74
N LYS A 6 27.31 24.67 11.27
CA LYS A 6 28.51 25.38 10.80
C LYS A 6 28.23 25.99 9.43
N ALA A 7 28.55 27.27 9.25
CA ALA A 7 28.48 27.92 7.95
C ALA A 7 29.48 27.27 6.98
N GLY A 8 28.99 26.61 5.92
CA GLY A 8 29.80 26.07 4.82
C GLY A 8 29.55 24.62 4.42
N GLU A 9 28.77 23.84 5.18
CA GLU A 9 28.31 22.52 4.73
C GLU A 9 27.04 22.66 3.88
N ALA A 10 27.05 22.04 2.70
CA ALA A 10 25.84 21.87 1.90
C ALA A 10 24.78 21.19 2.78
N ILE A 11 23.70 21.91 3.05
CA ILE A 11 22.55 21.43 3.81
C ILE A 11 22.02 20.23 3.05
N ALA A 12 22.21 19.02 3.58
CA ALA A 12 21.62 17.82 3.00
C ALA A 12 20.10 18.03 2.92
N GLU A 13 19.55 17.97 1.72
CA GLU A 13 18.12 18.13 1.47
C GLU A 13 17.37 17.05 2.27
N VAL A 14 16.41 17.46 3.12
CA VAL A 14 15.59 16.53 3.89
C VAL A 14 14.34 16.23 3.08
N PRO A 15 14.24 15.05 2.43
CA PRO A 15 13.08 14.73 1.62
C PRO A 15 11.84 14.54 2.49
N LEU A 16 10.66 14.93 1.97
CA LEU A 16 9.38 14.66 2.62
C LEU A 16 9.12 13.16 2.80
N LEU A 17 9.55 12.34 1.82
CA LEU A 17 9.39 10.90 1.81
C LEU A 17 10.52 10.26 0.99
N ASP A 18 11.30 9.37 1.60
CA ASP A 18 12.35 8.61 0.92
C ASP A 18 11.98 7.14 0.76
N LEU A 19 11.36 6.83 -0.38
CA LEU A 19 10.97 5.45 -0.74
C LEU A 19 12.18 4.58 -1.08
N LYS A 20 13.33 5.16 -1.46
CA LYS A 20 14.56 4.39 -1.73
C LYS A 20 15.11 3.83 -0.43
N ALA A 21 15.15 4.66 0.62
CA ALA A 21 15.55 4.24 1.95
C ALA A 21 14.61 3.17 2.52
N GLN A 22 13.31 3.26 2.26
CA GLN A 22 12.33 2.24 2.69
C GLN A 22 12.48 0.91 1.92
N TYR A 23 12.70 0.96 0.60
CA TYR A 23 12.85 -0.24 -0.23
C TYR A 23 14.16 -0.98 0.01
N ALA A 24 15.27 -0.26 0.23
CA ALA A 24 16.61 -0.83 0.36
C ALA A 24 16.71 -2.04 1.33
N PRO A 25 16.20 -1.99 2.57
CA PRO A 25 16.25 -3.13 3.49
C PRO A 25 15.33 -4.29 3.09
N LEU A 26 14.29 -4.05 2.28
CA LEU A 26 13.28 -5.05 1.88
C LEU A 26 13.55 -5.66 0.50
N ARG A 27 14.52 -5.11 -0.24
CA ARG A 27 14.79 -5.42 -1.65
C ARG A 27 14.87 -6.92 -1.93
N THR A 28 15.67 -7.66 -1.16
CA THR A 28 15.89 -9.09 -1.40
C THR A 28 14.61 -9.92 -1.25
N GLU A 29 13.79 -9.61 -0.24
CA GLU A 29 12.53 -10.30 0.00
C GLU A 29 11.53 -10.00 -1.12
N ILE A 30 11.37 -8.73 -1.48
CA ILE A 30 10.47 -8.29 -2.55
C ILE A 30 10.86 -8.91 -3.90
N GLU A 31 12.14 -8.86 -4.27
CA GLU A 31 12.63 -9.41 -5.55
C GLU A 31 12.43 -10.93 -5.64
N SER A 32 12.53 -11.64 -4.51
CA SER A 32 12.24 -13.08 -4.44
C SER A 32 10.78 -13.38 -4.77
N VAL A 33 9.84 -12.66 -4.13
CA VAL A 33 8.40 -12.86 -4.36
C VAL A 33 7.99 -12.44 -5.77
N ILE A 34 8.54 -11.33 -6.29
CA ILE A 34 8.29 -10.90 -7.68
C ILE A 34 8.72 -11.98 -8.67
N ARG A 35 9.90 -12.58 -8.47
CA ARG A 35 10.39 -13.67 -9.32
C ARG A 35 9.45 -14.86 -9.27
N GLU A 36 9.01 -15.28 -8.08
CA GLU A 36 8.06 -16.39 -7.94
C GLU A 36 6.74 -16.12 -8.68
N VAL A 37 6.18 -14.91 -8.57
CA VAL A 37 4.97 -14.51 -9.31
C VAL A 37 5.19 -14.62 -10.82
N CYS A 38 6.32 -14.12 -11.30
CA CYS A 38 6.69 -14.22 -12.72
C CYS A 38 6.86 -15.68 -13.15
N ASP A 39 7.52 -16.53 -12.38
CA ASP A 39 7.73 -17.93 -12.75
C ASP A 39 6.38 -18.70 -12.81
N ARG A 40 5.44 -18.33 -11.94
CA ARG A 40 4.11 -18.94 -11.87
C ARG A 40 3.12 -18.42 -12.92
N GLN A 41 3.36 -17.23 -13.48
CA GLN A 41 2.51 -16.57 -14.48
C GLN A 41 1.05 -16.33 -14.02
N ILE A 42 0.79 -16.29 -12.71
CA ILE A 42 -0.53 -15.99 -12.14
C ILE A 42 -0.53 -14.56 -11.62
N PHE A 43 -0.93 -13.62 -12.47
CA PHE A 43 -0.82 -12.18 -12.19
C PHE A 43 -2.10 -11.55 -11.62
N VAL A 44 -3.25 -12.19 -11.81
CA VAL A 44 -4.56 -11.64 -11.42
C VAL A 44 -5.29 -12.67 -10.57
N MET A 45 -5.85 -12.22 -9.44
CA MET A 45 -6.60 -13.06 -8.49
C MET A 45 -5.86 -14.33 -8.06
N GLY A 46 -4.53 -14.25 -7.96
CA GLY A 46 -3.68 -15.34 -7.48
C GLY A 46 -3.66 -15.46 -5.96
N PRO A 47 -3.02 -16.51 -5.41
CA PRO A 47 -3.03 -16.77 -3.97
C PRO A 47 -2.37 -15.67 -3.12
N ASN A 48 -1.45 -14.90 -3.69
CA ASN A 48 -0.87 -13.74 -3.02
C ASN A 48 -1.91 -12.67 -2.70
N VAL A 49 -2.95 -12.52 -3.54
CA VAL A 49 -4.09 -11.62 -3.28
C VAL A 49 -4.88 -12.13 -2.08
N THR A 50 -5.26 -13.42 -2.08
CA THR A 50 -6.02 -14.03 -0.98
C THR A 50 -5.27 -13.97 0.35
N GLU A 51 -3.95 -14.14 0.36
CA GLU A 51 -3.16 -14.06 1.58
C GLU A 51 -3.03 -12.62 2.09
N LEU A 52 -2.88 -11.66 1.19
CA LEU A 52 -2.89 -10.24 1.54
C LEU A 52 -4.24 -9.83 2.13
N GLU A 53 -5.35 -10.24 1.52
CA GLU A 53 -6.71 -9.96 2.00
C GLU A 53 -6.94 -10.46 3.43
N LYS A 54 -6.51 -11.69 3.72
CA LYS A 54 -6.57 -12.26 5.08
C LYS A 54 -5.69 -11.50 6.07
N SER A 55 -4.48 -11.13 5.65
CA SER A 55 -3.53 -10.41 6.50
C SER A 55 -4.06 -9.01 6.84
N VAL A 56 -4.62 -8.30 5.86
CA VAL A 56 -5.23 -6.99 6.03
C VAL A 56 -6.49 -7.07 6.89
N SER A 57 -7.37 -8.05 6.66
CA SER A 57 -8.57 -8.20 7.49
C SER A 57 -8.22 -8.43 8.96
N LYS A 58 -7.21 -9.28 9.22
CA LYS A 58 -6.68 -9.52 10.56
C LYS A 58 -6.05 -8.27 11.17
N TYR A 59 -5.24 -7.54 10.39
CA TYR A 59 -4.59 -6.31 10.85
C TYR A 59 -5.60 -5.22 11.24
N CYS A 60 -6.65 -5.06 10.44
CA CYS A 60 -7.71 -4.08 10.67
C CYS A 60 -8.76 -4.53 11.69
N GLY A 61 -8.76 -5.79 12.13
CA GLY A 61 -9.81 -6.35 12.99
C GLY A 61 -11.16 -6.49 12.28
N ALA A 62 -11.18 -6.56 10.96
CA ALA A 62 -12.38 -6.69 10.14
C ALA A 62 -12.68 -8.17 9.82
N ALA A 63 -13.95 -8.50 9.57
CA ALA A 63 -14.35 -9.84 9.17
C ALA A 63 -13.78 -10.27 7.81
N HIS A 64 -13.60 -9.31 6.90
CA HIS A 64 -13.14 -9.54 5.53
C HIS A 64 -12.15 -8.46 5.09
N GLY A 65 -11.29 -8.81 4.13
CA GLY A 65 -10.46 -7.87 3.36
C GLY A 65 -10.67 -8.18 1.89
N ILE A 66 -10.85 -7.15 1.07
CA ILE A 66 -11.11 -7.29 -0.38
C ILE A 66 -10.12 -6.38 -1.11
N GLY A 67 -9.30 -6.97 -1.99
CA GLY A 67 -8.33 -6.24 -2.80
C GLY A 67 -9.00 -5.55 -3.99
N VAL A 68 -8.72 -4.26 -4.16
CA VAL A 68 -9.16 -3.45 -5.30
C VAL A 68 -7.99 -2.62 -5.85
N SER A 69 -8.19 -1.92 -6.97
CA SER A 69 -7.08 -1.26 -7.67
C SER A 69 -6.54 -0.01 -6.96
N SER A 70 -7.38 0.67 -6.16
CA SER A 70 -7.04 1.94 -5.52
C SER A 70 -7.93 2.23 -4.30
N GLY A 71 -7.56 3.25 -3.52
CA GLY A 71 -8.40 3.74 -2.42
C GLY A 71 -9.73 4.34 -2.91
N THR A 72 -9.75 4.97 -4.09
CA THR A 72 -10.98 5.49 -4.69
C THR A 72 -11.94 4.34 -5.07
N ASP A 73 -11.42 3.28 -5.67
CA ASP A 73 -12.21 2.09 -5.99
C ASP A 73 -12.74 1.42 -4.73
N ALA A 74 -11.97 1.43 -3.63
CA ALA A 74 -12.42 0.87 -2.35
C ALA A 74 -13.66 1.59 -1.83
N LEU A 75 -13.66 2.93 -1.89
CA LEU A 75 -14.82 3.74 -1.51
C LEU A 75 -15.99 3.51 -2.48
N LEU A 76 -15.71 3.52 -3.79
CA LEU A 76 -16.74 3.33 -4.80
C LEU A 76 -17.45 1.97 -4.67
N VAL A 77 -16.70 0.88 -4.55
CA VAL A 77 -17.26 -0.46 -4.40
C VAL A 77 -18.04 -0.59 -3.10
N ALA A 78 -17.59 0.03 -2.01
CA ALA A 78 -18.34 0.05 -0.76
C ALA A 78 -19.70 0.76 -0.90
N LEU A 79 -19.73 1.92 -1.57
CA LEU A 79 -20.97 2.65 -1.84
C LEU A 79 -21.90 1.89 -2.78
N MET A 80 -21.35 1.28 -3.84
CA MET A 80 -22.11 0.42 -4.76
C MET A 80 -22.72 -0.79 -4.02
N ALA A 81 -21.97 -1.42 -3.11
CA ALA A 81 -22.44 -2.55 -2.33
C ALA A 81 -23.56 -2.17 -1.33
N LEU A 82 -23.62 -0.90 -0.93
CA LEU A 82 -24.69 -0.33 -0.11
C LEU A 82 -25.84 0.25 -0.95
N ASP A 83 -25.80 0.09 -2.28
CA ASP A 83 -26.79 0.60 -3.24
C ASP A 83 -26.95 2.13 -3.22
N VAL A 84 -25.89 2.86 -2.88
CA VAL A 84 -25.87 4.34 -2.91
C VAL A 84 -25.89 4.83 -4.35
N GLY A 85 -26.80 5.76 -4.66
CA GLY A 85 -27.05 6.24 -6.01
C GLY A 85 -27.53 7.70 -6.10
N PRO A 86 -28.02 8.12 -7.28
CA PRO A 86 -28.50 9.48 -7.49
C PRO A 86 -29.66 9.84 -6.53
N GLY A 87 -29.49 10.95 -5.81
CA GLY A 87 -30.46 11.41 -4.80
C GLY A 87 -30.04 11.09 -3.37
N ASP A 88 -29.04 10.23 -3.17
CA ASP A 88 -28.45 9.97 -1.86
C ASP A 88 -27.35 11.00 -1.53
N GLU A 89 -27.17 11.27 -0.24
CA GLU A 89 -26.12 12.11 0.28
C GLU A 89 -25.16 11.30 1.15
N VAL A 90 -23.86 11.50 0.91
CA VAL A 90 -22.76 10.95 1.71
C VAL A 90 -21.99 12.14 2.27
N ILE A 91 -21.91 12.25 3.61
CA ILE A 91 -21.30 13.40 4.32
C ILE A 91 -19.79 13.45 4.11
#